data_AF-A0A0F9D2L5-F1
#
_entry.id   AF-A0A0F9D2L5-F1
#
_cell.length_a   1.000
_cell.length_b   1.000
_cell.length_c   1.000
_cell.angle_alpha   90.00
_cell.angle_beta   90.00
_cell.angle_gamma   90.00
#
_symmetry.space_group_name_H-M   'P 1'
#
loop_
_entity.id
_entity.type
_entity.pdbx_description
1 polymer ?
#
loop_
_entity_poly.entity_id
_entity_poly.type
_entity_poly.pdbx_seq_one_letter_code
_entity_poly.pdbx_strand_id
1 'polypeptide(L)' 'MKICFVTTHLIKIGGAHKFLRDYANYLSDRGHHITIIAQKIDQKIYKFLDKIVLYEVGGPL' A
#
# COMPACT_ATOMS: atom_id res chain seq x y z
N MET A 1 -13.12 -7.50 7.86
CA MET A 1 -13.46 -7.27 6.43
C MET A 1 -12.19 -7.32 5.60
N LYS A 2 -12.27 -7.79 4.35
CA LYS A 2 -11.14 -7.79 3.40
C LYS A 2 -11.23 -6.53 2.54
N ILE A 3 -10.15 -5.76 2.42
CA ILE A 3 -10.10 -4.50 1.68
C ILE A 3 -8.88 -4.53 0.76
N CYS A 4 -9.09 -4.21 -0.52
CA CYS A 4 -8.04 -4.17 -1.52
C CYS A 4 -7.88 -2.74 -2.07
N PHE A 5 -6.67 -2.20 -1.98
CA PHE A 5 -6.30 -0.94 -2.63
C PHE A 5 -5.53 -1.23 -3.91
N VAL A 6 -5.87 -0.51 -4.98
CA VAL A 6 -5.18 -0.60 -6.27
C VAL A 6 -4.60 0.78 -6.60
N THR A 7 -3.32 0.83 -6.92
CA THR A 7 -2.61 2.07 -7.22
C THR A 7 -1.53 1.84 -8.29
N THR A 8 -0.96 2.90 -8.85
CA THR A 8 0.06 2.81 -9.88
C THR A 8 1.44 2.61 -9.27
N HIS A 9 2.09 3.68 -8.80
CA HIS A 9 3.48 3.67 -8.34
C HIS A 9 3.61 4.17 -6.91
N LEU A 10 4.14 3.32 -6.03
CA LEU A 10 4.52 3.66 -4.66
C LEU A 10 6.05 3.71 -4.55
N ILE A 11 6.66 4.60 -5.33
CA ILE A 11 8.13 4.77 -5.42
C ILE A 11 8.62 6.14 -4.94
N LYS A 12 7.71 7.10 -4.72
CA LYS A 12 8.03 8.45 -4.25
C LYS A 12 6.93 8.98 -3.34
N ILE A 13 7.33 9.58 -2.22
CA ILE A 13 6.38 10.14 -1.25
C ILE A 13 5.74 11.39 -1.85
N GLY A 14 4.47 11.26 -2.23
CA GLY A 14 3.56 12.37 -2.51
C GLY A 14 2.39 12.35 -1.52
N GLY A 15 1.62 13.45 -1.45
CA GLY A 15 0.50 13.58 -0.50
C GLY A 15 -0.52 12.44 -0.58
N ALA A 16 -0.95 12.08 -1.80
CA ALA A 16 -1.89 10.99 -2.03
C ALA A 16 -1.36 9.62 -1.56
N HIS A 17 -0.07 9.36 -1.78
CA HIS A 17 0.51 8.08 -1.39
C HIS A 17 0.78 7.99 0.12
N LYS A 18 1.13 9.11 0.76
CA LYS A 18 1.23 9.18 2.22
C LYS A 18 -0.13 8.90 2.86
N PHE A 19 -1.20 9.52 2.34
CA PHE A 19 -2.56 9.26 2.78
C PHE A 19 -2.93 7.78 2.64
N LEU A 20 -2.66 7.16 1.49
CA LEU A 20 -2.92 5.73 1.27
C LEU A 20 -2.23 4.86 2.33
N ARG A 21 -0.94 5.12 2.60
CA ARG A 21 -0.18 4.39 3.63
C ARG A 21 -0.80 4.53 5.01
N ASP A 22 -1.04 5.76 5.43
CA ASP A 22 -1.53 6.05 6.77
C ASP A 22 -2.94 5.46 6.96
N TYR A 23 -3.79 5.55 5.94
CA TYR A 23 -5.14 4.99 5.97
C TYR A 23 -5.16 3.45 5.93
N ALA A 24 -4.31 2.82 5.11
CA ALA A 24 -4.17 1.37 5.08
C ALA A 24 -3.70 0.81 6.43
N ASN A 25 -2.71 1.45 7.05
CA ASN A 25 -2.24 1.09 8.38
C ASN A 25 -3.35 1.24 9.43
N TYR A 26 -4.04 2.37 9.44
CA TYR A 26 -5.17 2.62 10.34
C TYR A 26 -6.26 1.53 10.21
N LEU A 27 -6.67 1.19 9.00
CA LEU A 27 -7.67 0.14 8.77
C LEU A 27 -7.16 -1.23 9.24
N SER A 28 -5.88 -1.52 9.02
CA SER A 28 -5.28 -2.76 9.47
C SER A 28 -5.25 -2.86 11.00
N ASP A 29 -5.01 -1.77 11.72
CA ASP A 29 -5.10 -1.71 13.20
C ASP A 29 -6.50 -1.92 13.74
N ARG A 30 -7.54 -1.63 12.94
CA ARG A 30 -8.93 -1.95 13.27
C ARG A 30 -9.34 -3.39 12.97
N GLY A 31 -8.39 -4.27 12.62
CA GLY A 31 -8.64 -5.67 12.33
C GLY A 31 -9.14 -5.95 10.91
N HIS A 32 -8.98 -5.01 9.98
CA HIS A 32 -9.25 -5.26 8.57
C HIS A 32 -8.05 -5.96 7.92
N HIS A 33 -8.34 -6.89 7.00
CA HIS A 33 -7.33 -7.58 6.20
C HIS A 33 -7.08 -6.75 4.96
N ILE A 34 -5.89 -6.14 4.87
CA ILE A 34 -5.56 -5.19 3.81
C ILE A 34 -4.65 -5.83 2.78
N THR A 35 -4.98 -5.61 1.51
CA THR A 35 -4.14 -5.95 0.37
C THR A 35 -3.90 -4.70 -0.46
N ILE A 36 -2.66 -4.49 -0.87
CA ILE A 36 -2.28 -3.37 -1.74
C ILE A 36 -1.66 -3.95 -3.01
N ILE A 37 -2.26 -3.60 -4.15
CA ILE A 37 -1.78 -3.98 -5.47
C ILE A 37 -1.24 -2.72 -6.14
N ALA A 38 0.03 -2.76 -6.57
CA ALA A 38 0.64 -1.67 -7.31
C ALA A 38 1.53 -2.17 -8.45
N GLN A 39 1.79 -1.32 -9.45
CA GLN A 39 2.75 -1.63 -10.52
C GLN A 39 4.18 -1.70 -9.98
N LYS A 40 4.52 -0.80 -9.04
CA LYS A 40 5.82 -0.78 -8.35
C LYS A 40 5.69 -0.31 -6.91
N ILE A 41 6.36 -0.98 -5.98
CA ILE A 41 6.39 -0.63 -4.55
C ILE A 41 7.84 -0.57 -4.06
N ASP A 42 8.28 0.61 -3.61
CA ASP A 42 9.52 0.74 -2.85
C ASP A 42 9.24 0.62 -1.35
N GLN A 43 9.51 -0.56 -0.80
CA GLN A 43 9.30 -0.85 0.63
C GLN A 43 10.29 -0.12 1.56
N LYS A 44 11.42 0.38 1.06
CA LYS A 44 12.33 1.21 1.87
C LYS A 44 11.69 2.56 2.18
N ILE A 45 10.90 3.06 1.24
CA ILE A 45 10.19 4.33 1.32
C ILE A 45 8.81 4.14 1.99
N TYR A 46 8.07 3.10 1.59
CA TYR A 46 6.71 2.82 2.06
C TYR A 46 6.69 1.74 3.13
N LYS A 47 6.77 2.18 4.38
CA LYS A 47 6.64 1.31 5.56
C LYS A 47 5.17 1.04 5.89
N PHE A 48 4.59 0.04 5.24
CA PHE A 48 3.31 -0.55 5.65
C PHE A 48 3.53 -1.46 6.88
N LEU A 49 2.46 -1.73 7.63
CA LEU A 49 2.50 -2.74 8.70
C LEU A 49 2.68 -4.14 8.10
N ASP A 50 3.43 -5.03 8.79
CA ASP A 50 3.77 -6.38 8.31
C ASP A 50 2.55 -7.25 7.97
N LYS A 51 1.41 -6.98 8.61
CA LYS A 51 0.12 -7.65 8.36
C LYS A 51 -0.59 -7.21 7.07
N ILE A 52 -0.08 -6.19 6.38
CA ILE A 52 -0.60 -5.73 5.09
C ILE A 52 0.09 -6.50 3.98
N VAL A 53 -0.71 -7.13 3.12
CA VAL A 53 -0.19 -7.90 1.98
C VAL A 53 0.08 -6.96 0.81
N LEU A 54 1.30 -7.02 0.27
CA LEU A 54 1.72 -6.20 -0.87
C LEU A 54 1.89 -7.09 -2.10
N TYR A 55 1.22 -6.73 -3.20
CA TYR A 55 1.39 -7.35 -4.51
C TYR A 55 1.92 -6.33 -5.51
N GLU A 56 3.09 -6.62 -6.07
CA GLU A 56 3.65 -5.89 -7.20
C GLU A 56 3.30 -6.64 -8.49
N VAL A 57 2.60 -5.99 -9.42
CA VAL A 57 2.15 -6.62 -10.68
C VAL A 57 3.07 -6.36 -11.88
N GLY A 58 4.06 -5.46 -11.74
CA GLY A 58 4.95 -5.07 -12.82
C GLY A 58 4.25 -4.21 -13.89
N GLY A 59 5.01 -3.33 -14.53
CA GLY A 59 4.55 -2.42 -15.58
C GLY A 59 5.67 -1.49 -16.05
N PRO A 60 5.56 -0.87 -17.23
CA PRO A 60 6.53 0.11 -17.69
C PRO A 60 6.56 1.30 -16.71
N LEU A 61 7.77 1.70 -16.31
CA LEU A 61 8.06 2.86 -15.44
C LEU A 61 7.69 4.18 -16.11
#